data_AF-A0A060X0W5-F1
#
_entry.id   AF-A0A060X0W5-F1
#
_cell.length_a   1.000
_cell.length_b   1.000
_cell.length_c   1.000
_cell.angle_alpha   90.00
_cell.angle_beta   90.00
_cell.angle_gamma   90.00
#
_symmetry.space_group_name_H-M   'P 1'
#
loop_
_entity.id
_entity.type
_entity.pdbx_description
1 polymer ?
#
loop_
_entity_poly.entity_id
_entity_poly.type
_entity_poly.pdbx_seq_one_letter_code
_entity_poly.pdbx_strand_id
1 'polypeptide(L)'
;MSSQKGNASRSRGQKHQNTTAYKNDKYGASVQVKIANSKVHEGLCQRCKEVIEWKVKYNKYKSLTQPRTCVKCSQKTVKDAYHVICKPCALKLELCAKCGKKETIVIPVDKPKQEEEEDTNQKTTGCSLRKKDLDEFDNEDFGNLSSDYEDFASDSGLENAGGKAPIADVAHVSFKD
;
A
#
# COMPACT_ATOMS: atom_id res chain seq x y z
N MET A 1 24.62 5.04 36.28
CA MET A 1 24.20 4.17 35.15
C MET A 1 25.44 3.57 34.51
N SER A 2 25.41 2.30 34.06
CA SER A 2 26.58 1.69 33.41
C SER A 2 26.60 2.00 31.91
N SER A 3 27.73 2.50 31.43
CA SER A 3 27.96 2.85 30.02
C SER A 3 28.67 1.73 29.23
N GLN A 4 28.87 0.55 29.84
CA GLN A 4 29.65 -0.53 29.24
C GLN A 4 28.89 -1.17 28.07
N LYS A 5 29.43 -1.04 26.84
CA LYS A 5 28.95 -1.76 25.65
C LYS A 5 29.05 -3.28 25.90
N GLY A 6 27.90 -3.91 26.11
CA GLY A 6 27.81 -5.28 26.62
C GLY A 6 28.42 -6.34 25.71
N ASN A 7 29.57 -6.87 26.14
CA ASN A 7 30.21 -8.11 25.70
C ASN A 7 30.15 -8.36 24.17
N ALA A 8 30.86 -7.53 23.42
CA ALA A 8 30.91 -7.60 21.95
C ALA A 8 31.59 -8.89 21.42
N SER A 9 32.51 -9.47 22.19
CA SER A 9 33.27 -10.69 21.88
C SER A 9 32.62 -11.93 22.52
N ARG A 10 31.41 -12.29 22.06
CA ARG A 10 30.73 -13.52 22.52
C ARG A 10 31.44 -14.76 21.98
N SER A 11 32.06 -15.55 22.86
CA SER A 11 32.79 -16.77 22.51
C SER A 11 31.94 -17.91 21.94
N ARG A 12 30.63 -17.91 22.21
CA ARG A 12 29.67 -18.91 21.70
C ARG A 12 28.58 -18.24 20.88
N GLY A 13 28.30 -18.79 19.70
CA GLY A 13 27.16 -18.39 18.87
C GLY A 13 25.81 -18.63 19.53
N GLN A 14 24.73 -18.06 18.98
CA GLN A 14 23.38 -18.22 19.54
C GLN A 14 22.98 -19.71 19.59
N LYS A 15 22.51 -20.17 20.77
CA LYS A 15 22.10 -21.55 21.06
C LYS A 15 20.98 -22.09 20.14
N HIS A 16 20.12 -21.21 19.63
CA HIS A 16 18.94 -21.55 18.84
C HIS A 16 19.06 -20.89 17.46
N GLN A 17 19.59 -21.63 16.49
CA GLN A 17 19.70 -21.19 15.09
C GLN A 17 18.45 -21.60 14.30
N ASN A 18 18.08 -20.81 13.28
CA ASN A 18 17.03 -21.19 12.34
C ASN A 18 17.54 -22.27 11.39
N THR A 19 16.89 -23.44 11.39
CA THR A 19 17.21 -24.55 10.46
C THR A 19 16.85 -24.24 9.00
N THR A 20 15.88 -23.35 8.79
CA THR A 20 15.44 -22.90 7.45
C THR A 20 15.32 -21.38 7.42
N ALA A 21 15.68 -20.77 6.28
CA ALA A 21 15.46 -19.35 6.07
C ALA A 21 13.95 -19.02 6.05
N TYR A 22 13.57 -17.87 6.59
CA TYR A 22 12.19 -17.40 6.54
C TYR A 22 11.73 -17.22 5.08
N LYS A 23 10.55 -17.77 4.78
CA LYS A 23 9.78 -17.56 3.56
C LYS A 23 8.42 -16.98 3.96
N ASN A 24 8.06 -15.84 3.41
CA ASN A 24 6.74 -15.22 3.56
C ASN A 24 5.61 -16.12 3.04
N ASP A 25 5.86 -16.86 1.95
CA ASP A 25 4.86 -17.68 1.27
C ASP A 25 4.65 -19.09 1.89
N LYS A 26 5.36 -19.43 2.98
CA LYS A 26 5.45 -20.81 3.53
C LYS A 26 4.10 -21.48 3.83
N TYR A 27 3.09 -20.70 4.22
CA TYR A 27 1.76 -21.18 4.61
C TYR A 27 0.67 -20.67 3.66
N GLY A 28 1.03 -20.41 2.40
CA GLY A 28 0.19 -19.74 1.42
C GLY A 28 0.44 -18.23 1.39
N ALA A 29 0.73 -17.70 0.20
CA ALA A 29 0.92 -16.27 0.00
C ALA A 29 -0.44 -15.55 -0.11
N SER A 30 -0.72 -14.58 0.78
CA SER A 30 -1.89 -13.71 0.63
C SER A 30 -1.77 -12.84 -0.63
N VAL A 31 -2.88 -12.31 -1.13
CA VAL A 31 -2.89 -11.45 -2.34
C VAL A 31 -1.91 -10.27 -2.20
N GLN A 32 -1.84 -9.66 -1.03
CA GLN A 32 -0.89 -8.57 -0.73
C GLN A 32 0.58 -9.02 -0.79
N VAL A 33 0.89 -10.24 -0.30
CA VAL A 33 2.25 -10.79 -0.36
C VAL A 33 2.63 -11.17 -1.79
N LYS A 34 1.72 -11.75 -2.58
CA LYS A 34 1.93 -12.01 -4.01
C LYS A 34 2.26 -10.73 -4.78
N ILE A 35 1.49 -9.65 -4.56
CA ILE A 35 1.71 -8.32 -5.16
C ILE A 35 3.02 -7.69 -4.67
N ALA A 36 3.44 -7.94 -3.43
CA ALA A 36 4.73 -7.46 -2.93
C ALA A 36 5.92 -8.23 -3.55
N ASN A 37 5.79 -9.54 -3.73
CA ASN A 37 6.82 -10.42 -4.31
C ASN A 37 7.01 -10.18 -5.82
N SER A 38 5.95 -9.86 -6.58
CA SER A 38 6.03 -9.60 -8.02
C SER A 38 6.50 -8.18 -8.39
N LYS A 39 6.61 -7.27 -7.42
CA LYS A 39 6.87 -5.85 -7.69
C LYS A 39 8.36 -5.57 -7.92
N VAL A 40 8.72 -5.26 -9.17
CA VAL A 40 10.07 -4.78 -9.52
C VAL A 40 10.37 -3.45 -8.80
N HIS A 41 11.64 -3.24 -8.41
CA HIS A 41 12.12 -2.05 -7.68
C HIS A 41 13.17 -1.28 -8.51
N GLU A 42 12.69 -0.64 -9.57
CA GLU A 42 13.46 0.20 -10.50
C GLU A 42 13.98 1.49 -9.85
N GLY A 43 15.01 2.12 -10.44
CA GLY A 43 15.41 3.49 -10.08
C GLY A 43 15.98 3.65 -8.67
N LEU A 44 16.47 2.57 -8.06
CA LEU A 44 17.09 2.55 -6.73
C LEU A 44 18.58 2.23 -6.79
N CYS A 45 19.34 2.82 -5.86
CA CYS A 45 20.67 2.34 -5.54
C CYS A 45 20.59 0.99 -4.79
N GLN A 46 21.65 0.18 -4.89
CA GLN A 46 21.75 -1.16 -4.30
C GLN A 46 21.31 -1.18 -2.82
N ARG A 47 21.81 -0.22 -2.03
CA ARG A 47 21.51 -0.10 -0.60
C ARG A 47 20.03 0.16 -0.30
N CYS A 48 19.31 0.83 -1.21
CA CYS A 48 17.87 1.04 -1.06
C CYS A 48 17.05 -0.15 -1.56
N LYS A 49 17.49 -0.82 -2.63
CA LYS A 49 16.88 -2.05 -3.16
C LYS A 49 16.83 -3.14 -2.08
N GLU A 50 17.98 -3.47 -1.47
CA GLU A 50 18.10 -4.42 -0.34
C GLU A 50 17.10 -4.15 0.79
N VAL A 51 16.91 -2.87 1.16
CA VAL A 51 16.06 -2.46 2.28
C VAL A 51 14.57 -2.63 1.97
N ILE A 52 14.15 -2.58 0.70
CA ILE A 52 12.77 -2.87 0.31
C ILE A 52 12.58 -4.38 0.07
N GLU A 53 13.53 -5.06 -0.59
CA GLU A 53 13.51 -6.52 -0.75
C GLU A 53 13.46 -7.24 0.59
N TRP A 54 14.19 -6.76 1.61
CA TRP A 54 14.08 -7.26 2.98
C TRP A 54 12.68 -7.05 3.57
N LYS A 55 12.02 -5.91 3.31
CA LYS A 55 10.64 -5.67 3.74
C LYS A 55 9.66 -6.63 3.06
N VAL A 56 9.83 -6.92 1.78
CA VAL A 56 9.01 -7.89 1.04
C VAL A 56 9.21 -9.28 1.63
N LYS A 57 10.47 -9.75 1.69
CA LYS A 57 10.88 -11.07 2.19
C LYS A 57 10.39 -11.38 3.60
N TYR A 58 10.37 -10.40 4.50
CA TYR A 58 9.94 -10.56 5.90
C TYR A 58 8.50 -10.10 6.19
N ASN A 59 7.67 -9.90 5.15
CA ASN A 59 6.28 -9.45 5.26
C ASN A 59 6.11 -8.16 6.12
N LYS A 60 6.97 -7.18 5.85
CA LYS A 60 7.00 -5.83 6.45
C LYS A 60 6.87 -4.71 5.40
N TYR A 61 6.55 -5.08 4.16
CA TYR A 61 6.24 -4.16 3.07
C TYR A 61 4.80 -3.66 3.22
N LYS A 62 4.60 -2.35 3.13
CA LYS A 62 3.28 -1.71 3.06
C LYS A 62 3.19 -0.95 1.75
N SER A 63 2.14 -1.23 0.97
CA SER A 63 1.79 -0.47 -0.24
C SER A 63 1.31 0.94 0.11
N LEU A 64 1.18 1.79 -0.92
CA LEU A 64 0.50 3.09 -0.80
C LEU A 64 -0.95 2.93 -1.25
N THR A 65 -1.90 3.35 -0.42
CA THR A 65 -3.32 3.49 -0.79
C THR A 65 -3.57 4.75 -1.63
N GLN A 66 -2.74 5.79 -1.47
CA GLN A 66 -2.82 7.05 -2.18
C GLN A 66 -1.41 7.52 -2.59
N PRO A 67 -1.25 8.18 -3.75
CA PRO A 67 0.04 8.63 -4.22
C PRO A 67 0.62 9.77 -3.35
N ARG A 68 1.92 9.72 -3.09
CA ARG A 68 2.63 10.73 -2.30
C ARG A 68 3.12 11.90 -3.14
N THR A 69 3.35 13.03 -2.48
CA THR A 69 4.05 14.18 -3.06
C THR A 69 5.52 13.85 -3.36
N CYS A 70 6.00 14.33 -4.50
CA CYS A 70 7.38 14.18 -4.94
C CYS A 70 8.26 15.33 -4.43
N VAL A 71 9.41 15.04 -3.84
CA VAL A 71 10.36 16.07 -3.35
C VAL A 71 11.03 16.88 -4.47
N LYS A 72 10.89 16.49 -5.75
CA LYS A 72 11.51 17.17 -6.90
C LYS A 72 10.56 17.97 -7.80
N CYS A 73 9.26 17.62 -7.84
CA CYS A 73 8.26 18.38 -8.61
C CYS A 73 7.05 18.83 -7.79
N SER A 74 7.03 18.55 -6.47
CA SER A 74 5.95 18.85 -5.51
C SER A 74 4.57 18.24 -5.78
N GLN A 75 4.34 17.68 -6.98
CA GLN A 75 3.09 17.03 -7.39
C GLN A 75 2.89 15.66 -6.68
N LYS A 76 1.63 15.22 -6.55
CA LYS A 76 1.23 13.90 -5.99
C LYS A 76 1.44 12.75 -7.00
N THR A 77 2.67 12.59 -7.50
CA THR A 77 3.03 11.66 -8.59
C THR A 77 3.75 10.38 -8.12
N VAL A 78 4.04 10.24 -6.83
CA VAL A 78 4.76 9.06 -6.30
C VAL A 78 3.78 7.92 -6.03
N LYS A 79 3.63 7.01 -6.99
CA LYS A 79 2.77 5.81 -6.89
C LYS A 79 3.43 4.67 -6.08
N ASP A 80 4.75 4.60 -6.04
CA ASP A 80 5.50 3.48 -5.46
C ASP A 80 5.81 3.67 -3.96
N ALA A 81 5.62 2.61 -3.16
CA ALA A 81 5.85 2.69 -1.72
C ALA A 81 7.34 2.83 -1.36
N TYR A 82 7.61 3.54 -0.26
CA TYR A 82 8.95 3.92 0.19
C TYR A 82 9.76 4.79 -0.79
N HIS A 83 9.15 5.26 -1.89
CA HIS A 83 9.76 6.25 -2.77
C HIS A 83 9.43 7.67 -2.27
N VAL A 84 10.32 8.61 -2.60
CA VAL A 84 10.30 10.02 -2.19
C VAL A 84 10.36 10.95 -3.41
N ILE A 85 10.86 10.43 -4.53
CA ILE A 85 10.99 11.10 -5.82
C ILE A 85 10.16 10.31 -6.85
N CYS A 86 9.49 11.01 -7.76
CA CYS A 86 8.64 10.40 -8.79
C CYS A 86 9.49 9.68 -9.86
N LYS A 87 8.97 8.62 -10.52
CA LYS A 87 9.72 7.91 -11.58
C LYS A 87 10.35 8.85 -12.63
N PRO A 88 9.59 9.72 -13.34
CA PRO A 88 10.20 10.64 -14.32
C PRO A 88 11.11 11.70 -13.70
N CYS A 89 11.00 11.98 -12.40
CA CYS A 89 11.88 12.87 -11.66
C CYS A 89 13.23 12.19 -11.33
N ALA A 90 13.21 10.88 -11.05
CA ALA A 90 14.39 10.06 -10.80
C ALA A 90 15.20 9.84 -12.08
N LEU A 91 14.50 9.60 -13.20
CA LEU A 91 15.11 9.48 -14.54
C LEU A 91 15.82 10.77 -14.97
N LYS A 92 15.12 11.91 -14.96
CA LYS A 92 15.67 13.20 -15.42
C LYS A 92 16.86 13.75 -14.61
N LEU A 93 17.13 13.20 -13.43
CA LEU A 93 18.15 13.69 -12.50
C LEU A 93 19.18 12.61 -12.09
N GLU A 94 18.99 11.37 -12.56
CA GLU A 94 19.78 10.19 -12.20
C GLU A 94 19.93 10.01 -10.67
N LEU A 95 18.79 10.11 -9.95
CA LEU A 95 18.74 10.00 -8.49
C LEU A 95 17.99 8.75 -8.05
N CYS A 96 18.53 8.05 -7.04
CA CYS A 96 17.83 6.97 -6.37
C CYS A 96 16.48 7.46 -5.81
N ALA A 97 15.37 6.88 -6.28
CA ALA A 97 14.03 7.37 -6.02
C ALA A 97 13.59 7.33 -4.54
N LYS A 98 14.33 6.59 -3.69
CA LYS A 98 14.10 6.49 -2.24
C LYS A 98 15.01 7.40 -1.39
N CYS A 99 16.30 7.56 -1.71
CA CYS A 99 17.23 8.35 -0.89
C CYS A 99 17.65 9.69 -1.52
N GLY A 100 17.30 9.96 -2.77
CA GLY A 100 17.59 11.22 -3.47
C GLY A 100 19.06 11.48 -3.78
N LYS A 101 19.94 10.47 -3.62
CA LYS A 101 21.37 10.56 -3.90
C LYS A 101 21.73 10.13 -5.33
N LYS A 102 22.85 10.65 -5.83
CA LYS A 102 23.63 10.13 -6.95
C LYS A 102 24.50 8.96 -6.45
N GLU A 103 23.89 7.80 -6.31
CA GLU A 103 24.57 6.50 -6.06
C GLU A 103 24.20 5.59 -7.23
N THR A 104 25.10 4.68 -7.65
CA THR A 104 24.92 3.84 -8.84
C THR A 104 23.56 3.12 -8.84
N ILE A 105 22.73 3.44 -9.84
CA ILE A 105 21.39 2.89 -9.99
C ILE A 105 21.50 1.52 -10.65
N VAL A 106 20.96 0.50 -9.99
CA VAL A 106 21.24 -0.92 -10.30
C VAL A 106 20.48 -1.44 -11.53
N ILE A 107 19.51 -0.67 -12.02
CA ILE A 107 18.69 -1.00 -13.20
C ILE A 107 18.53 0.29 -14.03
N PRO A 108 19.21 0.41 -15.19
CA PRO A 108 18.86 1.38 -16.22
C PRO A 108 17.41 1.15 -16.67
N VAL A 109 16.63 2.22 -16.86
CA VAL A 109 15.26 2.13 -17.36
C VAL A 109 15.30 2.19 -18.89
N ASP A 110 15.81 1.12 -19.48
CA ASP A 110 15.99 0.98 -20.92
C ASP A 110 14.68 0.62 -21.62
N LYS A 111 14.09 1.66 -22.23
CA LYS A 111 13.18 1.63 -23.39
C LYS A 111 11.73 1.19 -23.13
N PRO A 112 10.75 1.81 -23.83
CA PRO A 112 9.38 1.33 -23.80
C PRO A 112 9.27 0.01 -24.57
N LYS A 113 8.66 -0.99 -23.96
CA LYS A 113 7.91 -1.97 -24.73
C LYS A 113 6.66 -1.26 -25.27
N GLN A 114 6.46 -1.31 -26.58
CA GLN A 114 5.15 -1.05 -27.15
C GLN A 114 4.30 -2.29 -26.86
N GLU A 115 3.30 -2.13 -25.99
CA GLU A 115 2.16 -3.02 -25.89
C GLU A 115 0.97 -2.17 -26.35
N GLU A 116 0.26 -2.66 -27.35
CA GLU A 116 -0.57 -1.85 -28.26
C GLU A 116 -1.93 -1.47 -27.66
N GLU A 117 -2.62 -0.56 -28.35
CA GLU A 117 -3.90 0.02 -27.92
C GLU A 117 -5.04 -1.00 -27.99
N GLU A 118 -5.98 -0.95 -27.05
CA GLU A 118 -7.38 -1.22 -27.39
C GLU A 118 -8.32 -0.36 -26.54
N ASP A 119 -8.73 0.77 -27.11
CA ASP A 119 -9.63 1.75 -26.49
C ASP A 119 -11.08 1.43 -26.88
N THR A 120 -11.88 0.90 -25.96
CA THR A 120 -13.32 0.60 -26.18
C THR A 120 -14.22 1.27 -25.15
N ASN A 121 -14.13 2.59 -25.07
CA ASN A 121 -15.09 3.44 -24.36
C ASN A 121 -16.44 3.49 -25.12
N GLN A 122 -17.45 2.74 -24.66
CA GLN A 122 -18.85 2.97 -25.02
C GLN A 122 -19.75 3.07 -23.79
N LYS A 123 -20.54 4.16 -23.75
CA LYS A 123 -21.52 4.47 -22.70
C LYS A 123 -22.93 4.12 -23.15
N THR A 124 -23.72 3.58 -22.22
CA THR A 124 -25.19 3.74 -22.10
C THR A 124 -26.07 3.48 -23.34
N THR A 125 -26.99 2.51 -23.26
CA THR A 125 -28.47 2.70 -23.27
C THR A 125 -29.20 1.36 -23.41
N GLY A 126 -30.53 1.35 -23.20
CA GLY A 126 -31.43 0.32 -23.74
C GLY A 126 -31.88 -0.75 -22.75
N CYS A 127 -33.17 -0.71 -22.39
CA CYS A 127 -33.87 -1.85 -21.79
C CYS A 127 -34.79 -2.46 -22.85
N SER A 128 -34.83 -3.80 -22.96
CA SER A 128 -35.89 -4.52 -23.68
C SER A 128 -35.98 -5.98 -23.22
N LEU A 129 -37.17 -6.59 -23.31
CA LEU A 129 -37.42 -8.00 -22.97
C LEU A 129 -37.59 -8.85 -24.24
N ARG A 130 -37.12 -10.12 -24.22
CA ARG A 130 -37.95 -11.34 -24.33
C ARG A 130 -37.14 -12.64 -24.57
N LYS A 131 -37.63 -13.74 -23.97
CA LYS A 131 -37.70 -15.18 -24.38
C LYS A 131 -36.95 -15.60 -25.67
N LYS A 132 -36.35 -16.81 -25.79
CA LYS A 132 -36.42 -18.15 -25.10
C LYS A 132 -35.12 -18.94 -25.51
N ASP A 133 -34.79 -20.21 -25.20
CA ASP A 133 -35.45 -21.38 -24.56
C ASP A 133 -34.41 -22.45 -24.11
N LEU A 134 -34.70 -23.25 -23.06
CA LEU A 134 -34.11 -24.56 -22.63
C LEU A 134 -32.54 -24.69 -22.52
N ASP A 135 -31.91 -25.66 -21.83
CA ASP A 135 -32.33 -26.89 -21.13
C ASP A 135 -31.76 -27.00 -19.68
N GLU A 136 -32.56 -27.60 -18.81
CA GLU A 136 -32.24 -28.61 -17.77
C GLU A 136 -30.80 -28.74 -17.17
N PHE A 137 -30.65 -28.39 -15.89
CA PHE A 137 -29.93 -29.25 -14.93
C PHE A 137 -30.55 -29.14 -13.54
N ASP A 138 -31.04 -30.27 -13.03
CA ASP A 138 -31.73 -30.44 -11.75
C ASP A 138 -30.74 -30.39 -10.56
N ASN A 139 -31.12 -29.78 -9.44
CA ASN A 139 -30.82 -30.27 -8.08
C ASN A 139 -31.67 -29.51 -7.04
N GLU A 140 -32.42 -30.26 -6.25
CA GLU A 140 -33.44 -29.82 -5.28
C GLU A 140 -32.91 -29.16 -3.98
N ASP A 141 -33.88 -28.58 -3.25
CA ASP A 141 -33.88 -28.29 -1.80
C ASP A 141 -32.70 -27.50 -1.19
N PHE A 142 -32.96 -26.22 -0.89
CA PHE A 142 -32.71 -25.73 0.47
C PHE A 142 -33.86 -24.83 0.93
N GLY A 143 -34.64 -25.32 1.91
CA GLY A 143 -35.89 -24.72 2.36
C GLY A 143 -35.86 -23.23 2.74
N ASN A 144 -36.85 -22.50 2.20
CA ASN A 144 -37.27 -21.19 2.66
C ASN A 144 -37.71 -21.23 4.14
N LEU A 145 -37.03 -20.48 5.01
CA LEU A 145 -37.55 -20.11 6.32
C LEU A 145 -37.74 -18.60 6.39
N SER A 146 -38.97 -18.15 6.12
CA SER A 146 -39.39 -16.81 6.52
C SER A 146 -39.33 -16.71 8.04
N SER A 147 -38.77 -15.60 8.53
CA SER A 147 -38.82 -15.21 9.94
C SER A 147 -39.28 -13.77 10.00
N ASP A 148 -40.55 -13.58 9.69
CA ASP A 148 -41.28 -12.32 9.75
C ASP A 148 -41.09 -11.68 11.13
N TYR A 149 -40.50 -10.48 11.17
CA TYR A 149 -40.59 -9.59 12.32
C TYR A 149 -40.75 -8.16 11.85
N GLU A 150 -41.99 -7.70 11.91
CA GLU A 150 -42.43 -6.39 11.45
C GLU A 150 -41.93 -5.24 12.32
N ASP A 151 -42.08 -4.06 11.72
CA ASP A 151 -41.84 -2.72 12.24
C ASP A 151 -42.24 -2.46 13.71
N PHE A 152 -41.47 -1.58 14.37
CA PHE A 152 -42.02 -0.66 15.35
C PHE A 152 -41.37 0.73 15.19
N ALA A 153 -42.07 1.61 14.48
CA ALA A 153 -41.65 2.98 14.20
C ALA A 153 -41.87 3.97 15.36
N SER A 154 -41.44 5.22 15.16
CA SER A 154 -41.58 6.40 16.04
C SER A 154 -40.51 6.52 17.15
N ASP A 155 -40.11 7.71 17.61
CA ASP A 155 -40.59 9.07 17.31
C ASP A 155 -39.41 10.09 17.21
N SER A 156 -39.77 11.32 16.83
CA SER A 156 -38.99 12.51 16.51
C SER A 156 -38.11 13.12 17.60
N GLY A 157 -37.21 14.02 17.18
CA GLY A 157 -36.32 14.79 18.07
C GLY A 157 -35.37 15.74 17.35
N LEU A 158 -35.88 16.84 16.79
CA LEU A 158 -35.04 18.00 16.44
C LEU A 158 -34.83 18.88 17.68
N GLU A 159 -33.59 19.22 18.02
CA GLU A 159 -33.25 20.52 18.64
C GLU A 159 -31.90 21.05 18.13
N ASN A 160 -31.78 22.38 18.04
CA ASN A 160 -30.55 23.07 17.64
C ASN A 160 -29.85 23.66 18.87
N ALA A 161 -28.54 23.42 19.01
CA ALA A 161 -27.70 24.20 19.93
C ALA A 161 -26.29 24.42 19.33
N GLY A 162 -25.92 25.68 19.12
CA GLY A 162 -24.59 26.04 18.64
C GLY A 162 -23.59 26.25 19.79
N GLY A 163 -22.45 25.57 19.76
CA GLY A 163 -21.39 25.71 20.77
C GLY A 163 -20.01 25.96 20.14
N LYS A 164 -19.59 27.24 20.03
CA LYS A 164 -18.21 27.58 19.69
C LYS A 164 -17.32 27.38 20.90
N ALA A 165 -16.46 26.35 20.87
CA ALA A 165 -15.39 26.21 21.87
C ALA A 165 -14.34 27.33 21.67
N PRO A 166 -13.96 28.09 22.71
CA PRO A 166 -12.90 29.09 22.62
C PRO A 166 -11.53 28.43 22.48
N ILE A 167 -10.65 29.03 21.70
CA ILE A 167 -9.24 28.64 21.59
C ILE A 167 -8.51 29.16 22.82
N ALA A 168 -7.71 28.31 23.47
CA ALA A 168 -6.88 28.70 24.60
C ALA A 168 -5.48 29.17 24.12
N ASP A 169 -5.27 30.48 24.09
CA ASP A 169 -3.94 31.09 23.88
C ASP A 169 -3.02 30.83 25.07
N VAL A 170 -1.82 30.26 24.83
CA VAL A 170 -0.75 30.19 25.83
C VAL A 170 0.63 30.43 25.20
N ALA A 171 1.23 31.56 25.59
CA ALA A 171 2.67 31.87 25.61
C ALA A 171 3.50 31.67 24.33
N HIS A 172 3.66 32.76 23.57
CA HIS A 172 4.82 32.98 22.71
C HIS A 172 6.10 33.10 23.57
N VAL A 173 6.96 32.08 23.61
CA VAL A 173 8.22 32.14 24.36
C VAL A 173 9.29 32.82 23.51
N SER A 174 9.65 34.05 23.90
CA SER A 174 10.76 34.80 23.30
C SER A 174 11.95 34.79 24.25
N PHE A 175 13.07 34.20 23.83
CA PHE A 175 14.37 34.45 24.44
C PHE A 175 15.15 35.50 23.61
N LYS A 176 15.95 36.30 24.32
CA LYS A 176 16.71 37.42 23.77
C LYS A 176 18.09 36.96 23.25
N ASP A 177 18.75 37.88 22.57
CA ASP A 177 20.11 37.82 22.01
C ASP A 177 21.19 37.40 23.03
#